data_AF-A0A920T576-F1
#
_entry.id   AF-A0A920T576-F1
#
_cell.length_a   1.000
_cell.length_b   1.000
_cell.length_c   1.000
_cell.angle_alpha   90.00
_cell.angle_beta   90.00
_cell.angle_gamma   90.00
#
_symmetry.space_group_name_H-M   'P 1'
#
loop_
_entity.id
_entity.type
_entity.pdbx_description
1 polymer ?
#
loop_
_entity_poly.entity_id
_entity_poly.type
_entity_poly.pdbx_seq_one_letter_code
_entity_poly.pdbx_strand_id
1 'polypeptide(L)'
;MKVRKKLEAGDIASSKGGKVIALTVPMTLGLHLNFLGGFVLDALPEWENFILKSREEKMQILSDEDARRELDDFAQQDSPLRNVAHWGAKTIFHTKAPENEGYIGKTVYEISEEVGKSPWDTLVDIAIADELETSFGNPVDDEPDADWEARVEVWRDSRAIIGASDAGAHLDLFFLQITQRTCLARSQEKGFT
;
A
#
# COMPACT_ATOMS: atom_id res chain seq x y z
N MET A 1 -21.01 2.89 -9.33
CA MET A 1 -21.48 1.60 -9.90
C MET A 1 -22.53 1.01 -8.93
N LYS A 2 -23.72 0.58 -9.36
CA LYS A 2 -24.81 0.23 -8.40
C LYS A 2 -24.43 -0.96 -7.51
N VAL A 3 -24.35 -0.73 -6.19
CA VAL A 3 -24.00 -1.69 -5.12
C VAL A 3 -24.72 -3.03 -5.28
N ARG A 4 -26.02 -2.99 -5.60
CA ARG A 4 -26.85 -4.16 -5.85
C ARG A 4 -26.23 -5.17 -6.83
N LYS A 5 -25.61 -4.70 -7.91
CA LYS A 5 -24.99 -5.57 -8.92
C LYS A 5 -23.79 -6.35 -8.40
N LYS A 6 -23.05 -5.79 -7.42
CA LYS A 6 -21.91 -6.48 -6.79
C LYS A 6 -22.35 -7.60 -5.83
N LEU A 7 -23.60 -7.58 -5.35
CA LEU A 7 -24.12 -8.54 -4.36
C LEU A 7 -25.07 -9.59 -4.95
N GLU A 8 -25.33 -9.55 -6.27
CA GLU A 8 -26.23 -10.49 -6.96
C GLU A 8 -25.86 -11.97 -6.77
N ALA A 9 -24.57 -12.28 -6.56
CA ALA A 9 -24.12 -13.63 -6.26
C ALA A 9 -24.76 -14.19 -4.98
N GLY A 10 -25.05 -13.35 -3.98
CA GLY A 10 -25.77 -13.73 -2.77
C GLY A 10 -27.21 -14.12 -3.04
N ASP A 11 -27.89 -13.39 -3.92
CA ASP A 11 -29.29 -13.68 -4.32
C ASP A 11 -29.38 -15.01 -5.08
N ILE A 12 -28.45 -15.24 -6.01
CA ILE A 12 -28.35 -16.49 -6.76
C ILE A 12 -28.09 -17.67 -5.81
N ALA A 13 -27.18 -17.53 -4.86
CA ALA A 13 -26.89 -18.57 -3.88
C ALA A 13 -28.12 -18.88 -3.01
N SER A 14 -28.80 -17.85 -2.52
CA SER A 14 -30.01 -17.99 -1.70
C SER A 14 -31.14 -18.70 -2.44
N SER A 15 -31.35 -18.38 -3.72
CA SER A 15 -32.35 -19.06 -4.57
C SER A 15 -32.11 -20.57 -4.72
N LYS A 16 -30.89 -21.03 -4.45
CA LYS A 16 -30.46 -22.44 -4.50
C LYS A 16 -30.25 -23.05 -3.11
N GLY A 17 -30.71 -22.37 -2.04
CA GLY A 17 -30.55 -22.82 -0.65
C GLY A 17 -29.14 -22.63 -0.06
N GLY A 18 -28.24 -21.96 -0.78
CA GLY A 18 -26.89 -21.63 -0.32
C GLY A 18 -26.82 -20.27 0.37
N LYS A 19 -25.72 -20.01 1.08
CA LYS A 19 -25.43 -18.71 1.70
C LYS A 19 -24.05 -18.23 1.24
N VAL A 20 -24.01 -17.08 0.58
CA VAL A 20 -22.79 -16.37 0.21
C VAL A 20 -22.84 -15.00 0.87
N ILE A 21 -21.77 -14.66 1.58
CA ILE A 21 -21.60 -13.36 2.24
C ILE A 21 -20.37 -12.69 1.61
N ALA A 22 -20.55 -11.48 1.10
CA ALA A 22 -19.47 -10.68 0.56
C ALA A 22 -18.60 -10.15 1.70
N LEU A 23 -17.29 -10.34 1.58
CA LEU A 23 -16.33 -9.68 2.45
C LEU A 23 -16.06 -8.28 1.89
N THR A 24 -16.26 -7.25 2.72
CA THR A 24 -15.98 -5.86 2.32
C THR A 24 -14.95 -5.22 3.23
N VAL A 25 -13.98 -4.54 2.63
CA VAL A 25 -13.01 -3.72 3.35
C VAL A 25 -13.63 -2.36 3.71
N PRO A 26 -13.37 -1.84 4.92
CA PRO A 26 -14.01 -0.62 5.38
C PRO A 26 -13.31 0.67 4.92
N MET A 27 -12.17 0.55 4.26
CA MET A 27 -11.39 1.68 3.76
C MET A 27 -10.70 1.28 2.46
N THR A 28 -10.27 2.27 1.68
CA THR A 28 -9.28 2.01 0.62
C THR A 28 -8.00 1.52 1.24
N LEU A 29 -7.48 0.41 0.69
CA LEU A 29 -6.21 -0.14 1.10
C LEU A 29 -5.11 0.65 0.40
N GLY A 30 -4.33 1.39 1.19
CA GLY A 30 -3.08 1.94 0.71
C GLY A 30 -2.11 0.80 0.43
N LEU A 31 -1.43 0.82 -0.71
CA LEU A 31 -0.30 -0.05 -0.94
C LEU A 31 0.89 0.50 -0.14
N HIS A 32 1.26 -0.18 0.95
CA HIS A 32 2.44 0.15 1.73
C HIS A 32 3.59 -0.76 1.32
N LEU A 33 4.68 -0.16 0.89
CA LEU A 33 5.92 -0.80 0.48
C LEU A 33 7.03 -0.44 1.47
N ASN A 34 7.97 -1.35 1.63
CA ASN A 34 9.25 -1.14 2.29
C ASN A 34 10.26 -2.17 1.76
N PHE A 35 11.55 -1.85 1.77
CA PHE A 35 12.60 -2.75 1.26
C PHE A 35 12.90 -3.93 2.20
N LEU A 36 12.42 -3.88 3.45
CA LEU A 36 12.62 -4.95 4.42
C LEU A 36 11.77 -6.18 4.09
N GLY A 37 10.46 -6.02 3.94
CA GLY A 37 9.49 -7.07 3.61
C GLY A 37 9.35 -7.34 2.11
N GLY A 38 9.54 -6.31 1.27
CA GLY A 38 9.63 -6.49 -0.18
C GLY A 38 8.35 -6.93 -0.90
N PHE A 39 7.20 -6.90 -0.21
CA PHE A 39 5.90 -7.23 -0.80
C PHE A 39 5.66 -6.40 -2.07
N VAL A 40 5.29 -7.07 -3.18
CA VAL A 40 5.11 -6.52 -4.55
C VAL A 40 6.41 -6.11 -5.24
N LEU A 41 7.44 -5.72 -4.49
CA LEU A 41 8.75 -5.35 -5.03
C LEU A 41 9.52 -6.58 -5.54
N ASP A 42 9.35 -7.74 -4.91
CA ASP A 42 9.91 -9.04 -5.32
C ASP A 42 9.49 -9.49 -6.73
N ALA A 43 8.33 -9.02 -7.20
CA ALA A 43 7.81 -9.31 -8.53
C ALA A 43 8.39 -8.42 -9.64
N LEU A 44 9.22 -7.43 -9.29
CA LEU A 44 10.02 -6.69 -10.28
C LEU A 44 11.14 -7.59 -10.82
N PRO A 45 11.58 -7.41 -12.08
CA PRO A 45 12.66 -8.21 -12.67
C PRO A 45 13.89 -8.23 -11.76
N GLU A 46 14.47 -9.40 -11.49
CA GLU A 46 15.66 -9.60 -10.62
C GLU A 46 15.56 -9.12 -9.16
N TRP A 47 14.47 -8.48 -8.74
CA TRP A 47 14.33 -7.96 -7.38
C TRP A 47 14.12 -9.03 -6.32
N GLU A 48 13.57 -10.20 -6.66
CA GLU A 48 13.47 -11.34 -5.73
C GLU A 48 14.84 -11.66 -5.10
N ASN A 49 15.91 -11.64 -5.90
CA ASN A 49 17.28 -11.90 -5.46
C ASN A 49 17.79 -10.86 -4.46
N PHE A 50 17.29 -9.62 -4.53
CA PHE A 50 17.59 -8.55 -3.59
C PHE A 50 16.71 -8.66 -2.32
N ILE A 51 15.40 -8.90 -2.48
CA ILE A 51 14.45 -8.97 -1.37
C ILE A 51 14.72 -10.15 -0.42
N LEU A 52 15.23 -11.28 -0.93
CA LEU A 52 15.55 -12.45 -0.11
C LEU A 52 16.83 -12.31 0.74
N LYS A 53 17.62 -11.24 0.55
CA LYS A 53 18.86 -11.01 1.31
C LYS A 53 18.60 -10.55 2.75
N SER A 54 19.61 -10.70 3.59
CA SER A 54 19.58 -10.14 4.95
C SER A 54 19.49 -8.61 4.93
N ARG A 55 19.06 -8.01 6.05
CA ARG A 55 19.00 -6.55 6.21
C ARG A 55 20.37 -5.92 5.91
N GLU A 56 21.43 -6.50 6.42
CA GLU A 56 22.80 -6.03 6.28
C GLU A 56 23.26 -6.07 4.82
N GLU A 57 22.99 -7.16 4.11
CA GLU A 57 23.32 -7.29 2.68
C GLU A 57 22.51 -6.31 1.81
N LYS A 58 21.22 -6.11 2.12
CA LYS A 58 20.38 -5.12 1.43
C LYS A 58 20.95 -3.72 1.61
N MET A 59 21.32 -3.35 2.83
CA MET A 59 21.96 -2.06 3.10
C MET A 59 23.28 -1.90 2.34
N GLN A 60 24.11 -2.94 2.26
CA GLN A 60 25.36 -2.90 1.50
C GLN A 60 25.12 -2.65 0.01
N ILE A 61 24.17 -3.36 -0.60
CA ILE A 61 23.80 -3.19 -2.01
C ILE A 61 23.27 -1.78 -2.27
N LEU A 62 22.38 -1.28 -1.41
CA LEU A 62 21.81 0.05 -1.56
C LEU A 62 22.83 1.18 -1.32
N SER A 63 23.86 0.92 -0.51
CA SER A 63 24.94 1.88 -0.25
C SER A 63 25.98 1.94 -1.38
N ASP A 64 26.02 0.92 -2.24
CA ASP A 64 26.89 0.89 -3.43
C ASP A 64 26.19 1.57 -4.61
N GLU A 65 26.82 2.62 -5.15
CA GLU A 65 26.23 3.45 -6.21
C GLU A 65 26.01 2.67 -7.52
N ASP A 66 26.87 1.71 -7.84
CA ASP A 66 26.75 0.91 -9.06
C ASP A 66 25.68 -0.17 -8.89
N ALA A 67 25.66 -0.85 -7.75
CA ALA A 67 24.69 -1.90 -7.46
C ALA A 67 23.27 -1.35 -7.31
N ARG A 68 23.09 -0.20 -6.65
CA ARG A 68 21.75 0.41 -6.53
C ARG A 68 21.25 0.94 -7.87
N ARG A 69 22.14 1.37 -8.77
CA ARG A 69 21.77 1.78 -10.13
C ARG A 69 21.34 0.58 -10.96
N GLU A 70 22.10 -0.51 -10.92
CA GLU A 70 21.73 -1.77 -11.58
C GLU A 70 20.37 -2.30 -11.09
N LEU A 71 20.10 -2.19 -9.78
CA LEU A 71 18.82 -2.57 -9.20
C LEU A 71 17.64 -1.74 -9.75
N ASP A 72 17.82 -0.43 -9.94
CA ASP A 72 16.80 0.41 -10.58
C ASP A 72 16.66 0.09 -12.07
N ASP A 73 17.76 -0.15 -12.79
CA ASP A 73 17.72 -0.56 -14.19
C ASP A 73 16.85 -1.81 -14.38
N PHE A 74 16.95 -2.80 -13.48
CA PHE A 74 16.07 -3.96 -13.45
C PHE A 74 14.60 -3.59 -13.18
N ALA A 75 14.35 -2.68 -12.24
CA ALA A 75 13.00 -2.21 -11.91
C ALA A 75 12.32 -1.46 -13.08
N GLN A 76 13.11 -0.78 -13.92
CA GLN A 76 12.62 -0.03 -15.07
C GLN A 76 12.35 -0.89 -16.31
N GLN A 77 12.72 -2.18 -16.30
CA GLN A 77 12.44 -3.10 -17.41
C GLN A 77 10.93 -3.31 -17.62
N ASP A 78 10.55 -3.68 -18.84
CA ASP A 78 9.16 -3.93 -19.18
C ASP A 78 8.62 -5.15 -18.39
N SER A 79 7.57 -4.91 -17.62
CA SER A 79 6.90 -5.93 -16.82
C SER A 79 5.47 -5.48 -16.51
N PRO A 80 4.55 -6.42 -16.20
CA PRO A 80 3.18 -6.07 -15.79
C PRO A 80 3.11 -5.12 -14.57
N LEU A 81 4.17 -5.07 -13.76
CA LEU A 81 4.27 -4.28 -12.53
C LEU A 81 5.23 -3.09 -12.64
N ARG A 82 5.70 -2.73 -13.83
CA ARG A 82 6.63 -1.60 -14.05
C ARG A 82 6.18 -0.29 -13.38
N ASN A 83 4.87 -0.06 -13.26
CA ASN A 83 4.33 1.13 -12.59
C ASN A 83 4.64 1.19 -11.08
N VAL A 84 4.93 0.06 -10.43
CA VAL A 84 5.41 0.02 -9.05
C VAL A 84 6.72 0.79 -8.93
N ALA A 85 7.62 0.63 -9.90
CA ALA A 85 8.92 1.30 -9.99
C ALA A 85 8.87 2.77 -10.45
N HIS A 86 7.67 3.37 -10.52
CA HIS A 86 7.56 4.82 -10.63
C HIS A 86 7.84 5.46 -9.25
N TRP A 87 9.11 5.56 -8.90
CA TRP A 87 9.57 5.94 -7.56
C TRP A 87 9.16 7.36 -7.17
N GLY A 88 9.31 8.33 -8.09
CA GLY A 88 8.96 9.74 -7.82
C GLY A 88 7.48 9.96 -7.47
N ALA A 89 6.58 9.11 -7.99
CA ALA A 89 5.15 9.19 -7.69
C ALA A 89 4.77 8.57 -6.33
N LYS A 90 5.72 7.97 -5.61
CA LYS A 90 5.45 7.40 -4.29
C LYS A 90 5.45 8.49 -3.23
N THR A 91 4.59 8.33 -2.23
CA THR A 91 4.49 9.18 -1.03
C THR A 91 5.14 8.48 0.14
N ILE A 92 5.88 9.22 0.97
CA ILE A 92 6.44 8.71 2.23
C ILE A 92 5.36 8.73 3.30
N PHE A 93 5.11 7.58 3.94
CA PHE A 93 4.09 7.44 4.99
C PHE A 93 4.67 7.35 6.39
N HIS A 94 5.85 6.76 6.51
CA HIS A 94 6.54 6.60 7.79
C HIS A 94 8.05 6.62 7.58
N THR A 95 8.75 7.25 8.52
CA THR A 95 10.20 7.30 8.59
C THR A 95 10.66 6.99 10.02
N LYS A 96 11.90 6.51 10.16
CA LYS A 96 12.50 6.15 11.45
C LYS A 96 13.53 7.18 11.91
N ALA A 97 14.35 7.68 10.99
CA ALA A 97 15.42 8.62 11.26
C ALA A 97 14.85 10.03 11.48
N PRO A 98 15.28 10.77 12.53
CA PRO A 98 14.79 12.12 12.82
C PRO A 98 14.96 13.11 11.67
N GLU A 99 16.04 12.98 10.88
CA GLU A 99 16.30 13.81 9.71
C GLU A 99 15.24 13.66 8.60
N ASN A 100 14.54 12.52 8.56
CA ASN A 100 13.54 12.21 7.55
C ASN A 100 12.11 12.57 7.99
N GLU A 101 11.89 12.98 9.25
CA GLU A 101 10.55 13.25 9.80
C GLU A 101 9.77 14.29 8.97
N GLY A 102 10.48 15.28 8.42
CA GLY A 102 9.89 16.31 7.55
C GLY A 102 9.45 15.84 6.16
N TYR A 103 9.72 14.59 5.80
CA TYR A 103 9.35 14.00 4.50
C TYR A 103 8.00 13.28 4.52
N ILE A 104 7.44 13.02 5.70
CA ILE A 104 6.15 12.33 5.84
C ILE A 104 5.05 13.12 5.12
N GLY A 105 4.30 12.44 4.26
CA GLY A 105 3.22 13.03 3.45
C GLY A 105 3.69 13.67 2.15
N LYS A 106 4.99 13.82 1.92
CA LYS A 106 5.55 14.31 0.64
C LYS A 106 5.78 13.17 -0.34
N THR A 107 5.71 13.49 -1.62
CA THR A 107 6.15 12.60 -2.69
C THR A 107 7.67 12.54 -2.74
N VAL A 108 8.20 11.39 -3.18
CA VAL A 108 9.63 11.21 -3.43
C VAL A 108 10.14 12.25 -4.45
N TYR A 109 9.31 12.60 -5.44
CA TYR A 109 9.64 13.66 -6.40
C TYR A 109 9.87 15.01 -5.71
N GLU A 110 8.94 15.46 -4.86
CA GLU A 110 9.09 16.73 -4.12
C GLU A 110 10.35 16.74 -3.25
N ILE A 111 10.64 15.63 -2.57
CA ILE A 111 11.85 15.52 -1.73
C ILE A 111 13.11 15.52 -2.62
N SER A 112 13.07 14.87 -3.78
CA SER A 112 14.20 14.82 -4.69
C SER A 112 14.57 16.18 -5.27
N GLU A 113 13.58 17.05 -5.50
CA GLU A 113 13.78 18.45 -5.91
C GLU A 113 14.40 19.29 -4.78
N GLU A 114 14.03 19.04 -3.52
CA GLU A 114 14.62 19.72 -2.35
C GLU A 114 16.09 19.31 -2.13
N VAL A 115 16.41 18.02 -2.31
CA VAL A 115 17.75 17.45 -2.04
C VAL A 115 18.69 17.53 -3.26
N GLY A 116 18.14 17.70 -4.48
CA GLY A 116 18.91 17.78 -5.72
C GLY A 116 19.45 16.44 -6.21
N LYS A 117 18.71 15.34 -6.00
CA LYS A 117 19.07 13.97 -6.39
C LYS A 117 17.98 13.37 -7.28
N SER A 118 18.24 12.19 -7.88
CA SER A 118 17.18 11.48 -8.60
C SER A 118 16.13 10.94 -7.61
N PRO A 119 14.87 10.73 -8.03
CA PRO A 119 13.86 10.13 -7.17
C PRO A 119 14.27 8.77 -6.59
N TRP A 120 14.98 7.95 -7.37
CA TRP A 120 15.48 6.66 -6.89
C TRP A 120 16.53 6.84 -5.79
N ASP A 121 17.56 7.65 -6.05
CA ASP A 121 18.63 7.90 -5.08
C ASP A 121 18.08 8.51 -3.79
N THR A 122 17.14 9.46 -3.89
CA THR A 122 16.47 10.06 -2.74
C THR A 122 15.74 9.01 -1.91
N LEU A 123 14.96 8.12 -2.54
CA LEU A 123 14.25 7.06 -1.83
C LEU A 123 15.22 6.08 -1.15
N VAL A 124 16.31 5.72 -1.84
CA VAL A 124 17.33 4.82 -1.29
C VAL A 124 18.03 5.44 -0.08
N ASP A 125 18.41 6.71 -0.16
CA ASP A 125 19.09 7.40 0.94
C ASP A 125 18.19 7.50 2.19
N ILE A 126 16.89 7.80 2.00
CA ILE A 126 15.89 7.78 3.08
C ILE A 126 15.80 6.37 3.68
N ALA A 127 15.69 5.35 2.83
CA ALA A 127 15.58 3.96 3.28
C ALA A 127 16.81 3.48 4.04
N ILE A 128 18.02 3.87 3.63
CA ILE A 128 19.26 3.53 4.35
C ILE A 128 19.28 4.20 5.72
N ALA A 129 18.96 5.50 5.79
CA ALA A 129 18.91 6.23 7.05
C ALA A 129 17.89 5.62 8.04
N ASP A 130 16.78 5.09 7.52
CA ASP A 130 15.74 4.41 8.29
C ASP A 130 16.01 2.91 8.54
N GLU A 131 17.18 2.38 8.19
CA GLU A 131 17.49 0.93 8.27
C GLU A 131 16.46 0.04 7.55
N LEU A 132 15.98 0.50 6.39
CA LEU A 132 14.98 -0.13 5.52
C LEU A 132 13.55 -0.16 6.07
N GLU A 133 13.30 0.55 7.18
CA GLU A 133 11.98 0.62 7.83
C GLU A 133 11.10 1.78 7.32
N THR A 134 11.55 2.53 6.32
CA THR A 134 10.72 3.52 5.62
C THR A 134 9.50 2.86 5.01
N SER A 135 8.31 3.42 5.28
CA SER A 135 7.08 3.04 4.59
C SER A 135 6.76 4.07 3.51
N PHE A 136 6.56 3.61 2.29
CA PHE A 136 6.18 4.44 1.14
C PHE A 136 5.15 3.73 0.27
N GLY A 137 4.43 4.46 -0.58
CA GLY A 137 3.37 3.87 -1.37
C GLY A 137 2.74 4.81 -2.36
N ASN A 138 1.65 4.37 -2.99
CA ASN A 138 0.88 5.28 -3.85
C ASN A 138 0.17 6.34 -3.01
N PRO A 139 0.03 7.58 -3.49
CA PRO A 139 -0.70 8.62 -2.77
C PRO A 139 -2.07 8.11 -2.32
N VAL A 140 -2.43 8.42 -1.08
CA VAL A 140 -3.77 8.15 -0.57
C VAL A 140 -4.60 9.38 -0.89
N ASP A 141 -5.35 9.33 -1.98
CA ASP A 141 -6.28 10.41 -2.33
C ASP A 141 -7.43 10.48 -1.32
N ASP A 142 -7.92 11.69 -1.07
CA ASP A 142 -9.15 11.89 -0.31
C ASP A 142 -10.32 11.23 -1.07
N GLU A 143 -11.00 10.30 -0.40
CA GLU A 143 -12.16 9.63 -0.98
C GLU A 143 -13.35 10.61 -1.10
N PRO A 144 -13.96 10.75 -2.29
CA PRO A 144 -15.17 11.53 -2.46
C PRO A 144 -16.31 11.00 -1.56
N ASP A 145 -17.18 11.90 -1.09
CA ASP A 145 -18.33 11.51 -0.24
C ASP A 145 -19.21 10.43 -0.89
N ALA A 146 -19.33 10.43 -2.22
CA ALA A 146 -20.08 9.42 -2.98
C ALA A 146 -19.51 8.00 -2.83
N ASP A 147 -18.19 7.84 -2.68
CA ASP A 147 -17.58 6.54 -2.43
C ASP A 147 -17.86 6.08 -0.99
N TRP A 148 -17.91 7.03 -0.05
CA TRP A 148 -18.32 6.78 1.33
C TRP A 148 -19.78 6.33 1.43
N GLU A 149 -20.70 7.01 0.74
CA GLU A 149 -22.11 6.66 0.68
C GLU A 149 -22.32 5.25 0.12
N ALA A 150 -21.60 4.89 -0.95
CA ALA A 150 -21.66 3.56 -1.55
C ALA A 150 -21.14 2.47 -0.59
N ARG A 151 -20.08 2.74 0.18
CA ARG A 151 -19.57 1.82 1.21
C ARG A 151 -20.61 1.59 2.32
N VAL A 152 -21.23 2.66 2.81
CA VAL A 152 -22.27 2.57 3.85
C VAL A 152 -23.47 1.75 3.36
N GLU A 153 -23.88 1.90 2.09
CA GLU A 153 -24.92 1.07 1.48
C GLU A 153 -24.55 -0.42 1.53
N VAL A 154 -23.31 -0.78 1.19
CA VAL A 154 -22.81 -2.17 1.29
C VAL A 154 -22.79 -2.65 2.73
N TRP A 155 -22.29 -1.85 3.68
CA TRP A 155 -22.14 -2.27 5.08
C TRP A 155 -23.47 -2.50 5.79
N ARG A 156 -24.53 -1.81 5.34
CA ARG A 156 -25.89 -1.99 5.86
C ARG A 156 -26.63 -3.17 5.19
N ASP A 157 -26.08 -3.76 4.13
CA ASP A 157 -26.68 -4.92 3.45
C ASP A 157 -26.35 -6.24 4.19
N SER A 158 -27.38 -7.02 4.51
CA SER A 158 -27.24 -8.31 5.20
C SER A 158 -26.41 -9.36 4.46
N ARG A 159 -26.13 -9.15 3.16
CA ARG A 159 -25.31 -10.02 2.33
C ARG A 159 -23.83 -9.66 2.38
N ALA A 160 -23.43 -8.65 3.16
CA ALA A 160 -22.04 -8.26 3.34
C ALA A 160 -21.62 -8.33 4.82
N ILE A 161 -20.34 -8.58 5.05
CA ILE A 161 -19.69 -8.46 6.36
C ILE A 161 -18.40 -7.67 6.21
N ILE A 162 -18.16 -6.76 7.15
CA ILE A 162 -16.92 -6.00 7.19
C ILE A 162 -15.79 -6.92 7.63
N GLY A 163 -14.75 -7.01 6.81
CA GLY A 163 -13.51 -7.68 7.14
C GLY A 163 -12.46 -7.41 6.07
N ALA A 164 -11.20 -7.46 6.49
CA ALA A 164 -10.06 -7.16 5.62
C ALA A 164 -8.97 -8.23 5.69
N SER A 165 -9.30 -9.38 6.29
CA SER A 165 -8.36 -10.48 6.42
C SER A 165 -8.41 -11.36 5.17
N ASP A 166 -7.26 -11.49 4.52
CA ASP A 166 -6.96 -12.52 3.52
C ASP A 166 -6.51 -13.86 4.17
N ALA A 167 -6.92 -14.09 5.43
CA ALA A 167 -6.41 -15.14 6.31
C ALA A 167 -4.95 -14.99 6.77
N GLY A 168 -4.34 -13.81 6.60
CA GLY A 168 -3.02 -13.47 7.16
C GLY A 168 -1.85 -13.77 6.21
N ALA A 169 -2.12 -13.97 4.92
CA ALA A 169 -1.07 -14.22 3.93
C ALA A 169 -0.16 -13.00 3.72
N HIS A 170 -0.68 -11.79 3.93
CA HIS A 170 0.05 -10.53 3.73
C HIS A 170 -0.05 -9.61 4.94
N LEU A 171 0.41 -10.06 6.13
CA LEU A 171 0.45 -9.22 7.33
C LEU A 171 1.20 -7.89 7.12
N ASP A 172 2.19 -7.88 6.21
CA ASP A 172 2.98 -6.70 5.87
C ASP A 172 2.20 -5.65 5.04
N LEU A 173 1.12 -6.06 4.38
CA LEU A 173 0.21 -5.18 3.64
C LEU A 173 -0.81 -4.49 4.56
N PHE A 174 -1.14 -5.11 5.67
CA PHE A 174 -2.19 -4.66 6.58
C PHE A 174 -1.61 -4.33 7.95
N PHE A 175 -1.20 -3.07 8.17
CA PHE A 175 -1.17 -2.57 9.53
C PHE A 175 -2.59 -2.75 10.12
N LEU A 176 -2.70 -3.52 11.21
CA LEU A 176 -3.94 -3.97 11.86
C LEU A 176 -4.78 -2.82 12.48
N GLN A 177 -5.07 -1.77 11.72
CA GLN A 177 -6.03 -0.73 12.11
C GLN A 177 -7.45 -1.01 11.64
N ILE A 178 -7.70 -2.15 10.98
CA ILE A 178 -9.05 -2.58 10.63
C ILE A 178 -9.68 -3.32 11.81
N THR A 179 -9.97 -2.56 12.87
CA THR A 179 -10.91 -2.98 13.90
C THR A 179 -12.27 -2.35 13.59
N GLN A 180 -13.37 -3.01 13.96
CA GLN A 180 -14.72 -2.42 13.86
C GLN A 180 -14.79 -1.02 14.50
N ARG A 181 -13.96 -0.75 15.52
CA ARG A 181 -13.87 0.56 16.20
C ARG A 181 -13.36 1.67 15.29
N THR A 182 -12.33 1.44 14.48
CA THR A 182 -11.77 2.45 13.57
C THR A 182 -12.78 2.84 12.48
N CYS A 183 -13.55 1.87 12.00
CA CYS A 183 -14.56 2.08 10.96
C CYS A 183 -15.74 2.91 11.48
N LEU A 184 -16.18 2.63 12.71
CA LEU A 184 -17.24 3.38 13.37
C LEU A 184 -16.79 4.81 13.69
N ALA A 185 -15.54 4.99 14.15
CA ALA A 185 -14.97 6.31 14.42
C ALA A 185 -14.89 7.19 13.15
N ARG A 186 -14.39 6.65 12.03
CA ARG A 186 -14.37 7.38 10.74
C ARG A 186 -15.76 7.69 10.20
N SER A 187 -16.73 6.78 10.34
CA SER A 187 -18.14 7.03 9.97
C SER A 187 -18.72 8.19 10.78
N GLN A 188 -18.40 8.26 12.08
CA GLN A 188 -18.84 9.33 12.97
C GLN A 188 -18.15 10.67 12.66
N GLU A 189 -16.85 10.68 12.35
CA GLU A 189 -16.11 11.87 11.91
C GLU A 189 -16.68 12.48 10.62
N LYS A 190 -17.17 11.63 9.71
CA LYS A 190 -17.81 12.04 8.45
C LYS A 190 -19.32 12.33 8.58
N GLY A 191 -19.90 12.22 9.78
CA GLY A 191 -21.30 12.57 10.02
C GLY A 191 -22.34 11.54 9.54
N PHE A 192 -21.91 10.34 9.16
CA PHE A 192 -22.80 9.24 8.77
C PHE A 192 -23.09 8.37 9.99
N THR A 193 -24.25 8.59 10.62
CA THR A 193 -24.86 7.69 11.64
C THR A 193 -25.87 6.74 11.00
#